data_AF-A0A194XVY9-F1
#
_entry.id   AF-A0A194XVY9-F1
#
_cell.length_a   1.000
_cell.length_b   1.000
_cell.length_c   1.000
_cell.angle_alpha   90.00
_cell.angle_beta   90.00
_cell.angle_gamma   90.00
#
_symmetry.space_group_name_H-M   'P 1'
#
loop_
_entity.id
_entity.type
_entity.pdbx_description
1 polymer ?
#
loop_
_entity_poly.entity_id
_entity_poly.type
_entity_poly.pdbx_seq_one_letter_code
_entity_poly.pdbx_strand_id
1 'polypeptide(L)'
;LSSTVDAHTWLENIMLIGSNGSFVGNPGYPRGYGPRTANVDPDPQNVNLIPPNGRPSGNAILATDLMCKATQTIGTYTPGYGPLTAAPGDQIALRYLENGHVTKDVGQTRPAHNGTVFVYGTNSPANTDTYLGIHRVWNTEGTGGDKRGKLIATRTFDDGRCFQVNGQPLSLARVAATQWTSQSDLECQTDIQIPTEAGTSGNYTMYWVWEWP
;
A
#
# COMPACT_ATOMS: atom_id res chain seq x y z
N LEU A 1 -4.62 11.63 27.76
CA LEU A 1 -5.20 11.93 26.43
C LEU A 1 -4.73 10.83 25.49
N SER A 2 -5.55 9.79 25.29
CA SER A 2 -5.25 8.75 24.30
C SER A 2 -5.65 9.32 22.94
N SER A 3 -4.69 9.79 22.15
CA SER A 3 -4.91 9.99 20.72
C SER A 3 -4.91 8.59 20.09
N THR A 4 -6.06 7.92 20.12
CA THR A 4 -6.27 6.75 19.27
C THR A 4 -6.38 7.28 17.85
N VAL A 5 -5.24 7.35 17.20
CA VAL A 5 -5.18 7.58 15.76
C VAL A 5 -5.60 6.27 15.12
N ASP A 6 -6.79 6.24 14.51
CA ASP A 6 -7.21 5.08 13.74
C ASP A 6 -6.58 5.17 12.34
N ALA A 7 -5.47 4.46 12.23
CA ALA A 7 -4.56 4.38 11.11
C ALA A 7 -4.83 3.21 10.22
N HIS A 8 -5.62 3.42 9.18
CA HIS A 8 -5.86 2.37 8.21
C HIS A 8 -5.92 2.88 6.79
N THR A 9 -5.24 2.11 5.94
CA THR A 9 -5.22 2.19 4.49
C THR A 9 -4.67 0.85 3.99
N TRP A 10 -4.87 0.59 2.72
CA TRP A 10 -4.39 -0.60 2.02
C TRP A 10 -4.35 -0.27 0.53
N LEU A 11 -3.70 -1.13 -0.25
CA LEU A 11 -3.79 -1.04 -1.71
C LEU A 11 -5.18 -1.41 -2.20
N GLU A 12 -5.83 -0.49 -2.89
CA GLU A 12 -7.12 -0.72 -3.54
C GLU A 12 -6.94 -1.47 -4.86
N ASN A 13 -5.89 -1.11 -5.61
CA ASN A 13 -5.56 -1.74 -6.89
C ASN A 13 -4.10 -1.43 -7.29
N ILE A 14 -3.64 -2.16 -8.29
CA ILE A 14 -2.35 -1.95 -8.95
C ILE A 14 -2.60 -1.83 -10.44
N MET A 15 -2.09 -0.78 -11.07
CA MET A 15 -2.24 -0.54 -12.52
C MET A 15 -0.89 -0.51 -13.22
N LEU A 16 -0.81 -1.05 -14.43
CA LEU A 16 0.30 -0.77 -15.34
C LEU A 16 0.24 0.69 -15.80
N ILE A 17 1.39 1.34 -15.89
CA ILE A 17 1.56 2.69 -16.44
C ILE A 17 2.15 2.55 -17.85
N GLY A 18 1.39 2.96 -18.85
CA GLY A 18 1.82 3.01 -20.24
C GLY A 18 2.86 4.10 -20.49
N SER A 19 3.50 4.07 -21.64
CA SER A 19 4.55 5.04 -22.03
C SER A 19 4.08 6.51 -22.07
N ASN A 20 2.78 6.74 -22.20
CA ASN A 20 2.16 8.07 -22.17
C ASN A 20 1.67 8.48 -20.76
N GLY A 21 1.97 7.69 -19.72
CA GLY A 21 1.53 7.92 -18.35
C GLY A 21 0.09 7.50 -18.06
N SER A 22 -0.64 6.92 -19.03
CA SER A 22 -2.00 6.41 -18.79
C SER A 22 -1.98 5.02 -18.15
N PHE A 23 -3.05 4.67 -17.44
CA PHE A 23 -3.21 3.30 -16.95
C PHE A 23 -3.68 2.37 -18.07
N VAL A 24 -3.06 1.20 -18.16
CA VAL A 24 -3.33 0.22 -19.22
C VAL A 24 -3.65 -1.16 -18.66
N GLY A 25 -4.45 -1.93 -19.41
CA GLY A 25 -4.81 -3.30 -19.04
C GLY A 25 -5.78 -3.40 -17.85
N ASN A 26 -5.84 -4.60 -17.27
CA ASN A 26 -6.68 -4.88 -16.10
C ASN A 26 -5.93 -4.56 -14.80
N PRO A 27 -6.63 -4.09 -13.77
CA PRO A 27 -6.06 -3.93 -12.43
C PRO A 27 -5.61 -5.26 -11.84
N GLY A 28 -4.56 -5.21 -11.03
CA GLY A 28 -4.23 -6.23 -10.05
C GLY A 28 -4.66 -5.84 -8.65
N TYR A 29 -4.77 -6.83 -7.77
CA TYR A 29 -5.26 -6.65 -6.41
C TYR A 29 -4.39 -7.39 -5.38
N PRO A 30 -4.38 -6.93 -4.12
CA PRO A 30 -3.78 -7.70 -3.03
C PRO A 30 -4.40 -9.09 -2.89
N ARG A 31 -3.63 -10.01 -2.31
CA ARG A 31 -4.17 -11.30 -1.86
C ARG A 31 -5.32 -11.05 -0.88
N GLY A 32 -6.34 -11.90 -0.93
CA GLY A 32 -7.51 -11.81 -0.04
C GLY A 32 -8.25 -10.47 -0.07
N TYR A 33 -8.08 -9.65 -1.12
CA TYR A 33 -8.66 -8.30 -1.23
C TYR A 33 -10.16 -8.31 -0.95
N GLY A 34 -10.59 -7.45 -0.03
CA GLY A 34 -12.00 -7.20 0.28
C GLY A 34 -12.50 -6.01 -0.52
N PRO A 35 -13.21 -6.22 -1.64
CA PRO A 35 -13.70 -5.10 -2.43
C PRO A 35 -14.73 -4.29 -1.64
N ARG A 36 -14.73 -2.97 -1.87
CA ARG A 36 -15.71 -2.07 -1.26
C ARG A 36 -17.12 -2.46 -1.70
N THR A 37 -17.93 -2.87 -0.72
CA THR A 37 -19.33 -3.28 -0.92
C THR A 37 -20.21 -2.36 -0.09
N ALA A 38 -21.34 -1.90 -0.65
CA ALA A 38 -22.25 -1.00 0.07
C ALA A 38 -22.66 -1.58 1.43
N ASN A 39 -22.53 -0.77 2.49
CA ASN A 39 -22.83 -1.14 3.88
C ASN A 39 -21.96 -2.25 4.48
N VAL A 40 -20.80 -2.56 3.87
CA VAL A 40 -19.82 -3.49 4.42
C VAL A 40 -18.55 -2.72 4.72
N ASP A 41 -18.08 -2.83 5.96
CA ASP A 41 -16.79 -2.29 6.36
C ASP A 41 -15.65 -3.12 5.71
N PRO A 42 -14.81 -2.52 4.84
CA PRO A 42 -13.70 -3.22 4.20
C PRO A 42 -12.49 -3.39 5.12
N ASP A 43 -12.40 -2.66 6.24
CA ASP A 43 -11.23 -2.66 7.12
C ASP A 43 -10.88 -4.05 7.67
N PRO A 44 -11.85 -4.84 8.20
CA PRO A 44 -11.55 -6.14 8.80
C PRO A 44 -10.86 -7.09 7.83
N GLN A 45 -11.13 -6.94 6.52
CA GLN A 45 -10.56 -7.79 5.48
C GLN A 45 -9.21 -7.27 4.97
N ASN A 46 -9.05 -5.95 4.82
CA ASN A 46 -7.89 -5.38 4.13
C ASN A 46 -6.79 -4.85 5.06
N VAL A 47 -7.14 -4.42 6.27
CA VAL A 47 -6.18 -3.76 7.18
C VAL A 47 -5.30 -4.79 7.86
N ASN A 48 -4.00 -4.55 7.80
CA ASN A 48 -2.98 -5.23 8.60
C ASN A 48 -2.24 -4.22 9.47
N LEU A 49 -2.84 -3.85 10.60
CA LEU A 49 -2.21 -2.91 11.53
C LEU A 49 -1.10 -3.62 12.32
N ILE A 50 0.10 -3.05 12.29
CA ILE A 50 1.26 -3.56 13.01
C ILE A 50 1.84 -2.43 13.87
N PRO A 51 1.81 -2.53 15.21
CA PRO A 51 1.20 -3.61 15.99
C PRO A 51 -0.33 -3.53 16.03
N PRO A 52 -1.03 -4.66 16.19
CA PRO A 52 -2.50 -4.66 16.22
C PRO A 52 -3.05 -3.99 17.48
N ASN A 53 -4.16 -3.29 17.32
CA ASN A 53 -4.88 -2.62 18.41
C ASN A 53 -5.29 -3.60 19.51
N GLY A 54 -5.22 -3.14 20.77
CA GLY A 54 -5.72 -3.89 21.93
C GLY A 54 -4.88 -5.10 22.34
N ARG A 55 -3.71 -5.33 21.72
CA ARG A 55 -2.82 -6.43 22.09
C ARG A 55 -2.19 -6.20 23.49
N PRO A 56 -1.99 -7.25 24.31
CA PRO A 56 -1.44 -7.11 25.67
C PRO A 56 -0.05 -6.44 25.77
N SER A 57 0.80 -6.57 24.74
CA SER A 57 2.12 -5.92 24.70
C SER A 57 2.08 -4.47 24.22
N GLY A 58 0.89 -3.87 24.08
CA GLY A 58 0.70 -2.50 23.62
C GLY A 58 1.35 -2.25 22.26
N ASN A 59 2.02 -1.09 22.14
CA ASN A 59 2.61 -0.59 20.90
C ASN A 59 3.98 -1.19 20.54
N ALA A 60 4.43 -2.26 21.21
CA ALA A 60 5.65 -2.96 20.80
C ALA A 60 5.48 -3.58 19.40
N ILE A 61 6.50 -3.73 18.58
CA ILE A 61 6.44 -4.62 17.41
C ILE A 61 7.16 -5.91 17.79
N LEU A 62 6.53 -7.06 17.57
CA LEU A 62 7.05 -8.36 17.96
C LEU A 62 7.71 -9.06 16.77
N ALA A 63 8.68 -9.93 17.06
CA ALA A 63 9.35 -10.75 16.04
C ALA A 63 8.38 -11.70 15.30
N THR A 64 7.21 -11.96 15.88
CA THR A 64 6.15 -12.80 15.32
C THR A 64 5.11 -12.02 14.51
N ASP A 65 5.16 -10.68 14.50
CA ASP A 65 4.21 -9.88 13.72
C ASP A 65 4.49 -10.09 12.22
N LEU A 66 3.52 -10.67 11.52
CA LEU A 66 3.62 -11.01 10.10
C LEU A 66 3.62 -9.75 9.23
N MET A 67 4.42 -9.76 8.17
CA MET A 67 4.49 -8.68 7.18
C MET A 67 3.12 -8.45 6.51
N CYS A 68 2.41 -9.54 6.20
CA CYS A 68 1.08 -9.50 5.62
C CYS A 68 0.03 -9.98 6.63
N LYS A 69 -1.22 -9.60 6.42
CA LYS A 69 -2.34 -10.11 7.20
C LYS A 69 -2.40 -11.63 7.07
N ALA A 70 -2.78 -12.33 8.14
CA ALA A 70 -2.86 -13.79 8.16
C ALA A 70 -3.81 -14.40 7.11
N THR A 71 -4.76 -13.62 6.57
CA THR A 71 -5.67 -14.03 5.49
C THR A 71 -5.13 -13.75 4.09
N GLN A 72 -4.01 -13.03 3.95
CA GLN A 72 -3.39 -12.65 2.67
C GLN A 72 -2.24 -13.59 2.29
N THR A 73 -2.51 -14.89 2.36
CA THR A 73 -1.51 -15.94 2.10
C THR A 73 -1.30 -16.19 0.61
N ILE A 74 -0.13 -16.71 0.25
CA ILE A 74 0.25 -17.07 -1.12
C ILE A 74 -0.83 -17.96 -1.75
N GLY A 75 -1.34 -17.55 -2.91
CA GLY A 75 -2.37 -18.27 -3.66
C GLY A 75 -3.81 -17.91 -3.28
N THR A 76 -4.02 -17.19 -2.18
CA THR A 76 -5.36 -16.79 -1.72
C THR A 76 -5.77 -15.48 -2.40
N TYR A 77 -6.56 -15.59 -3.47
CA TYR A 77 -7.14 -14.44 -4.17
C TYR A 77 -8.67 -14.47 -4.08
N THR A 78 -9.25 -13.28 -3.93
CA THR A 78 -10.70 -13.12 -3.99
C THR A 78 -11.17 -13.34 -5.44
N PRO A 79 -12.24 -14.11 -5.69
CA PRO A 79 -12.75 -14.34 -7.04
C PRO A 79 -13.00 -13.01 -7.79
N GLY A 80 -12.41 -12.87 -8.98
CA GLY A 80 -12.48 -11.64 -9.79
C GLY A 80 -11.41 -10.58 -9.47
N TYR A 81 -10.64 -10.75 -8.40
CA TYR A 81 -9.61 -9.81 -7.94
C TYR A 81 -8.24 -10.50 -7.91
N GLY A 82 -7.72 -10.77 -9.10
CA GLY A 82 -6.44 -11.45 -9.30
C GLY A 82 -5.22 -10.52 -9.23
N PRO A 83 -4.00 -11.08 -9.31
CA PRO A 83 -2.78 -10.30 -9.39
C PRO A 83 -2.67 -9.55 -10.73
N LEU A 84 -1.86 -8.48 -10.74
CA LEU A 84 -1.51 -7.77 -11.96
C LEU A 84 -0.67 -8.69 -12.87
N THR A 85 -0.92 -8.64 -14.19
CA THR A 85 -0.01 -9.21 -15.20
C THR A 85 0.88 -8.10 -15.74
N ALA A 86 2.20 -8.24 -15.59
CA ALA A 86 3.19 -7.26 -16.00
C ALA A 86 4.52 -7.95 -16.36
N ALA A 87 5.37 -7.26 -17.11
CA ALA A 87 6.72 -7.69 -17.45
C ALA A 87 7.78 -7.03 -16.56
N PRO A 88 8.96 -7.65 -16.39
CA PRO A 88 10.11 -6.98 -15.78
C PRO A 88 10.42 -5.66 -16.48
N GLY A 89 10.66 -4.59 -15.71
CA GLY A 89 10.90 -3.25 -16.24
C GLY A 89 9.65 -2.41 -16.49
N ASP A 90 8.44 -2.99 -16.41
CA ASP A 90 7.20 -2.21 -16.52
C ASP A 90 7.08 -1.22 -15.34
N GLN A 91 6.46 -0.08 -15.63
CA GLN A 91 6.07 0.89 -14.61
C GLN A 91 4.68 0.54 -14.08
N ILE A 92 4.49 0.60 -12.78
CA ILE A 92 3.20 0.34 -12.13
C ILE A 92 2.88 1.40 -11.08
N ALA A 93 1.59 1.65 -10.91
CA ALA A 93 1.04 2.47 -9.83
C ALA A 93 0.39 1.56 -8.78
N LEU A 94 0.90 1.60 -7.56
CA LEU A 94 0.30 0.97 -6.39
C LEU A 94 -0.66 2.00 -5.78
N ARG A 95 -1.97 1.80 -5.92
CA ARG A 95 -3.00 2.83 -5.68
C ARG A 95 -3.81 2.55 -4.42
N TYR A 96 -4.06 3.58 -3.62
CA TYR A 96 -4.71 3.48 -2.32
C TYR A 96 -5.52 4.75 -2.00
N LEU A 97 -6.54 4.62 -1.16
CA LEU A 97 -7.28 5.77 -0.64
C LEU A 97 -6.59 6.32 0.62
N GLU A 98 -6.49 7.65 0.72
CA GLU A 98 -5.85 8.33 1.85
C GLU A 98 -6.63 8.23 3.15
N ASN A 99 -7.92 7.93 3.07
CA ASN A 99 -8.81 7.67 4.19
C ASN A 99 -8.82 8.75 5.28
N GLY A 100 -8.72 10.01 4.86
CA GLY A 100 -8.61 11.17 5.73
C GLY A 100 -7.20 11.52 6.21
N HIS A 101 -6.19 10.68 5.96
CA HIS A 101 -4.81 10.90 6.44
C HIS A 101 -4.04 11.96 5.68
N VAL A 102 -4.57 12.40 4.54
CA VAL A 102 -3.97 13.44 3.71
C VAL A 102 -4.83 14.69 3.75
N THR A 103 -6.10 14.58 3.34
CA THR A 103 -6.90 15.77 3.00
C THR A 103 -7.90 16.20 4.05
N LYS A 104 -8.23 15.34 5.03
CA LYS A 104 -9.00 15.80 6.18
C LYS A 104 -8.09 16.51 7.17
N ASP A 105 -8.57 17.56 7.82
CA ASP A 105 -7.97 18.05 9.06
C ASP A 105 -8.58 17.26 10.22
N VAL A 106 -7.73 16.57 10.97
CA VAL A 106 -8.14 15.75 12.12
C VAL A 106 -7.62 16.31 13.44
N GLY A 107 -7.08 17.54 13.45
CA GLY A 107 -6.56 18.19 14.65
C GLY A 107 -5.35 17.49 15.28
N GLN A 108 -4.57 16.75 14.48
CA GLN A 108 -3.41 16.00 14.93
C GLN A 108 -2.15 16.44 14.18
N THR A 109 -1.01 16.46 14.87
CA THR A 109 0.29 16.59 14.23
C THR A 109 0.57 15.35 13.39
N ARG A 110 0.73 15.54 12.09
CA ARG A 110 1.08 14.47 11.15
C ARG A 110 2.57 14.50 10.86
N PRO A 111 3.20 13.33 10.60
CA PRO A 111 4.55 13.31 10.06
C PRO A 111 4.59 14.02 8.69
N ALA A 112 5.78 14.45 8.28
CA ALA A 112 5.98 15.06 6.97
C ALA A 112 5.41 14.15 5.87
N HIS A 113 4.63 14.74 4.97
CA HIS A 113 3.95 14.04 3.87
C HIS A 113 3.10 12.83 4.29
N ASN A 114 2.59 12.84 5.53
CA ASN A 114 1.68 11.83 6.10
C ASN A 114 2.28 10.42 6.15
N GLY A 115 3.61 10.33 6.29
CA GLY A 115 4.34 9.09 6.45
C GLY A 115 5.07 8.64 5.19
N THR A 116 5.78 7.52 5.31
CA THR A 116 6.59 6.96 4.22
C THR A 116 6.04 5.60 3.83
N VAL A 117 5.86 5.39 2.54
CA VAL A 117 5.59 4.09 1.94
C VAL A 117 6.91 3.42 1.57
N PHE A 118 7.06 2.16 1.96
CA PHE A 118 8.15 1.28 1.57
C PHE A 118 7.58 0.15 0.72
N VAL A 119 8.19 -0.07 -0.45
CA VAL A 119 7.82 -1.17 -1.34
C VAL A 119 8.99 -2.12 -1.44
N TYR A 120 8.78 -3.35 -0.99
CA TYR A 120 9.74 -4.44 -1.13
C TYR A 120 9.26 -5.42 -2.18
N GLY A 121 10.17 -6.23 -2.74
CA GLY A 121 9.75 -7.33 -3.61
C GLY A 121 10.68 -8.53 -3.64
N THR A 122 10.11 -9.67 -4.01
CA THR A 122 10.76 -10.99 -3.98
C THR A 122 10.09 -11.99 -4.94
N ASN A 123 10.90 -12.91 -5.47
CA ASN A 123 10.46 -14.12 -6.18
C ASN A 123 10.26 -15.33 -5.25
N SER A 124 10.59 -15.18 -3.96
CA SER A 124 10.56 -16.27 -2.99
C SER A 124 9.86 -15.82 -1.71
N PRO A 125 8.58 -15.37 -1.80
CA PRO A 125 7.82 -14.96 -0.62
C PRO A 125 7.57 -16.15 0.31
N ALA A 126 7.35 -15.88 1.61
CA ALA A 126 6.85 -16.88 2.55
C ALA A 126 5.67 -16.34 3.35
N ASN A 127 4.68 -17.21 3.65
CA ASN A 127 3.55 -16.85 4.52
C ASN A 127 3.99 -16.51 5.96
N THR A 128 5.21 -16.88 6.33
CA THR A 128 5.83 -16.62 7.63
C THR A 128 6.75 -15.39 7.61
N ASP A 129 6.77 -14.62 6.52
CA ASP A 129 7.55 -13.38 6.45
C ASP A 129 7.06 -12.41 7.55
N THR A 130 8.00 -11.92 8.36
CA THR A 130 7.69 -11.05 9.50
C THR A 130 8.07 -9.61 9.20
N TYR A 131 7.36 -8.66 9.82
CA TYR A 131 7.64 -7.24 9.66
C TYR A 131 9.09 -6.92 10.03
N LEU A 132 9.56 -7.38 11.20
CA LEU A 132 10.93 -7.15 11.66
C LEU A 132 12.00 -7.96 10.89
N GLY A 133 11.61 -8.95 10.09
CA GLY A 133 12.52 -9.70 9.23
C GLY A 133 12.82 -9.00 7.90
N ILE A 134 11.95 -8.07 7.47
CA ILE A 134 12.00 -7.45 6.14
C ILE A 134 12.07 -5.93 6.23
N HIS A 135 11.17 -5.29 6.99
CA HIS A 135 11.07 -3.83 7.00
C HIS A 135 12.33 -3.20 7.60
N ARG A 136 12.97 -2.29 6.85
CA ARG A 136 14.27 -1.68 7.18
C ARG A 136 15.43 -2.69 7.36
N VAL A 137 15.23 -3.94 6.94
CA VAL A 137 16.23 -5.01 6.94
C VAL A 137 16.62 -5.38 5.52
N TRP A 138 15.64 -5.58 4.63
CA TRP A 138 15.88 -5.67 3.20
C TRP A 138 16.29 -4.29 2.65
N ASN A 139 17.36 -4.26 1.88
CA ASN A 139 17.94 -3.05 1.30
C ASN A 139 17.85 -3.05 -0.23
N THR A 140 18.25 -1.96 -0.88
CA THR A 140 18.21 -1.79 -2.34
C THR A 140 19.16 -2.74 -3.07
N GLU A 141 20.23 -3.16 -2.42
CA GLU A 141 21.24 -4.07 -2.96
C GLU A 141 20.78 -5.54 -2.95
N GLY A 142 19.69 -5.87 -2.25
CA GLY A 142 19.22 -7.25 -2.07
C GLY A 142 20.14 -8.11 -1.21
N THR A 143 21.02 -7.49 -0.42
CA THR A 143 21.97 -8.18 0.47
C THR A 143 21.51 -8.20 1.93
N GLY A 144 20.48 -7.43 2.25
CA GLY A 144 19.90 -7.31 3.58
C GLY A 144 19.08 -8.54 4.01
N GLY A 145 19.01 -8.76 5.33
CA GLY A 145 18.26 -9.87 5.91
C GLY A 145 18.68 -11.24 5.37
N ASP A 146 17.68 -12.01 4.96
CA ASP A 146 17.85 -13.35 4.40
C ASP A 146 18.09 -13.37 2.89
N LYS A 147 18.25 -12.20 2.26
CA LYS A 147 18.62 -12.03 0.84
C LYS A 147 17.60 -12.61 -0.16
N ARG A 148 16.37 -12.88 0.27
CA ARG A 148 15.31 -13.36 -0.63
C ARG A 148 14.65 -12.25 -1.43
N GLY A 149 14.85 -10.99 -1.04
CA GLY A 149 14.27 -9.85 -1.73
C GLY A 149 15.01 -8.56 -1.43
N LYS A 150 14.40 -7.45 -1.84
CA LYS A 150 15.02 -6.12 -1.75
C LYS A 150 13.99 -5.02 -1.56
N LEU A 151 14.47 -3.88 -1.09
CA LEU A 151 13.72 -2.63 -1.15
C LEU A 151 13.72 -2.13 -2.61
N ILE A 152 12.54 -1.92 -3.18
CA ILE A 152 12.36 -1.40 -4.54
C ILE A 152 12.29 0.12 -4.52
N ALA A 153 11.50 0.67 -3.60
CA ALA A 153 11.30 2.11 -3.52
C ALA A 153 10.83 2.55 -2.14
N THR A 154 11.12 3.80 -1.84
CA THR A 154 10.41 4.58 -0.82
C THR A 154 9.69 5.75 -1.48
N ARG A 155 8.49 6.07 -1.03
CA ARG A 155 7.69 7.20 -1.49
C ARG A 155 7.00 7.88 -0.30
N THR A 156 6.61 9.14 -0.48
CA THR A 156 5.70 9.79 0.45
C THR A 156 4.32 9.15 0.37
N PHE A 157 3.62 9.01 1.49
CA PHE A 157 2.24 8.53 1.46
C PHE A 157 1.31 9.51 0.75
N ASP A 158 1.47 10.80 1.06
CA ASP A 158 0.87 11.88 0.28
C ASP A 158 1.68 12.12 -1.00
N ASP A 159 1.08 11.79 -2.15
CA ASP A 159 1.68 12.03 -3.48
C ASP A 159 1.53 13.49 -3.96
N GLY A 160 0.90 14.34 -3.15
CA GLY A 160 0.69 15.76 -3.42
C GLY A 160 -0.48 16.07 -4.36
N ARG A 161 -1.18 15.05 -4.89
CA ARG A 161 -2.27 15.21 -5.88
C ARG A 161 -3.57 14.56 -5.44
N CYS A 162 -3.49 13.40 -4.78
CA CYS A 162 -4.64 12.61 -4.41
C CYS A 162 -5.55 13.29 -3.41
N PHE A 163 -6.82 12.89 -3.38
CA PHE A 163 -7.76 13.39 -2.39
C PHE A 163 -8.93 12.44 -2.29
N GLN A 164 -9.57 12.41 -1.12
CA GLN A 164 -10.97 12.03 -1.05
C GLN A 164 -11.81 13.29 -0.92
N VAL A 165 -12.90 13.33 -1.65
CA VAL A 165 -13.75 14.51 -1.71
C VAL A 165 -14.35 14.75 -0.34
N ASN A 166 -14.00 15.90 0.24
CA ASN A 166 -14.53 16.34 1.52
C ASN A 166 -14.51 17.87 1.58
N GLY A 167 -15.17 18.45 2.58
CA GLY A 167 -15.31 19.90 2.72
C GLY A 167 -14.07 20.65 3.23
N GLN A 168 -12.93 19.97 3.42
CA GLN A 168 -11.73 20.60 3.99
C GLN A 168 -10.93 21.36 2.92
N PRO A 169 -10.23 22.46 3.28
CA PRO A 169 -9.54 23.32 2.32
C PRO A 169 -8.57 22.59 1.39
N LEU A 170 -7.82 21.60 1.91
CA LEU A 170 -6.86 20.85 1.09
C LEU A 170 -7.55 19.96 0.04
N SER A 171 -8.64 19.28 0.40
CA SER A 171 -9.43 18.48 -0.55
C SER A 171 -9.99 19.38 -1.67
N LEU A 172 -10.64 20.48 -1.29
CA LEU A 172 -11.19 21.45 -2.25
C LEU A 172 -10.12 22.03 -3.19
N ALA A 173 -8.93 22.35 -2.66
CA ALA A 173 -7.81 22.86 -3.46
C ALA A 173 -7.30 21.81 -4.46
N ARG A 174 -7.19 20.54 -4.07
CA ARG A 174 -6.74 19.46 -4.96
C ARG A 174 -7.76 19.12 -6.03
N VAL A 175 -9.06 19.08 -5.69
CA VAL A 175 -10.15 18.93 -6.67
C VAL A 175 -10.06 20.01 -7.75
N ALA A 176 -9.91 21.28 -7.34
CA ALA A 176 -9.79 22.40 -8.26
C ALA A 176 -8.52 22.32 -9.13
N ALA A 177 -7.37 21.98 -8.54
CA ALA A 177 -6.08 21.94 -9.24
C ALA A 177 -5.97 20.79 -10.26
N THR A 178 -6.58 19.64 -9.95
CA THR A 178 -6.54 18.45 -10.82
C THR A 178 -7.58 18.50 -11.94
N GLN A 179 -8.51 19.47 -11.89
CA GLN A 179 -9.66 19.55 -12.81
C GLN A 179 -10.43 18.21 -12.88
N TRP A 180 -10.49 17.51 -11.75
CA TRP A 180 -11.01 16.15 -11.69
C TRP A 180 -12.53 16.14 -11.95
N THR A 181 -12.89 15.68 -13.15
CA THR A 181 -14.24 15.88 -13.70
C THR A 181 -15.30 14.97 -13.07
N SER A 182 -14.90 13.87 -12.42
CA SER A 182 -15.85 12.90 -11.88
C SER A 182 -16.48 13.32 -10.54
N GLN A 183 -15.98 14.38 -9.90
CA GLN A 183 -16.29 14.72 -8.50
C GLN A 183 -16.14 13.52 -7.54
N SER A 184 -15.39 12.49 -7.93
CA SER A 184 -15.09 11.32 -7.13
C SER A 184 -13.73 11.47 -6.47
N ASP A 185 -13.41 10.55 -5.57
CA ASP A 185 -12.07 10.45 -4.99
C ASP A 185 -11.02 10.23 -6.10
N LEU A 186 -9.83 10.80 -5.87
CA LEU A 186 -8.61 10.52 -6.62
C LEU A 186 -7.67 9.75 -5.69
N GLU A 187 -7.45 8.47 -6.00
CA GLU A 187 -6.55 7.59 -5.24
C GLU A 187 -5.12 8.16 -5.20
N CYS A 188 -4.46 8.00 -4.06
CA CYS A 188 -3.02 8.20 -3.96
C CYS A 188 -2.30 7.06 -4.65
N GLN A 189 -1.07 7.34 -5.12
CA GLN A 189 -0.27 6.33 -5.79
C GLN A 189 1.19 6.32 -5.35
N THR A 190 1.74 5.11 -5.28
CA THR A 190 3.18 4.85 -5.21
C THR A 190 3.62 4.23 -6.53
N ASP A 191 4.29 5.03 -7.34
CA ASP A 191 4.79 4.60 -8.65
C ASP A 191 6.18 3.98 -8.53
N ILE A 192 6.32 2.78 -9.09
CA ILE A 192 7.57 2.03 -9.12
C ILE A 192 7.79 1.36 -10.48
N GLN A 193 9.05 1.04 -10.75
CA GLN A 193 9.41 0.12 -11.83
C GLN A 193 9.57 -1.28 -11.26
N ILE A 194 8.96 -2.27 -11.92
CA ILE A 194 9.21 -3.68 -11.61
C ILE A 194 10.69 -3.97 -11.90
N PRO A 195 11.46 -4.56 -10.96
CA PRO A 195 12.86 -4.88 -11.21
C PRO A 195 13.05 -5.74 -12.46
N THR A 196 14.08 -5.43 -13.26
CA THR A 196 14.39 -6.17 -14.49
C THR A 196 14.70 -7.65 -14.25
N GLU A 197 15.14 -7.98 -13.04
CA GLU A 197 15.43 -9.33 -12.57
C GLU A 197 14.23 -10.02 -11.90
N ALA A 198 13.03 -9.43 -11.95
CA ALA A 198 11.80 -10.05 -11.42
C ALA A 198 11.47 -11.39 -12.10
N GLY A 199 12.09 -11.71 -13.23
CA GLY A 199 11.87 -12.94 -13.98
C GLY A 199 10.70 -12.82 -14.95
N THR A 200 10.78 -13.53 -16.07
CA THR A 200 9.81 -13.44 -17.16
C THR A 200 8.62 -14.39 -17.01
N SER A 201 8.55 -15.13 -15.89
CA SER A 201 7.50 -16.10 -15.61
C SER A 201 7.34 -16.30 -14.11
N GLY A 202 6.15 -16.69 -13.68
CA GLY A 202 5.84 -16.91 -12.26
C GLY A 202 5.32 -15.66 -11.57
N ASN A 203 5.33 -15.66 -10.24
CA ASN A 203 4.78 -14.59 -9.43
C ASN A 203 5.90 -13.79 -8.76
N TYR A 204 5.96 -12.49 -9.04
CA TYR A 204 6.76 -11.54 -8.28
C TYR A 204 5.89 -10.92 -7.18
N THR A 205 6.25 -11.12 -5.91
CA THR A 205 5.49 -10.60 -4.77
C THR A 205 6.03 -9.25 -4.34
N MET A 206 5.12 -8.32 -4.05
CA MET A 206 5.45 -7.03 -3.47
C MET A 206 4.85 -6.92 -2.06
N TYR A 207 5.61 -6.33 -1.15
CA TYR A 207 5.13 -5.91 0.17
C TYR A 207 5.02 -4.39 0.17
N TRP A 208 3.83 -3.88 0.47
CA TRP A 208 3.56 -2.46 0.60
C TRP A 208 3.36 -2.13 2.07
N VAL A 209 4.25 -1.30 2.62
CA VAL A 209 4.25 -0.92 4.03
C VAL A 209 4.11 0.59 4.11
N TRP A 210 3.03 1.06 4.70
CA TRP A 210 2.90 2.46 5.09
C TRP A 210 3.33 2.61 6.55
N GLU A 211 4.38 3.38 6.76
CA GLU A 211 4.87 3.74 8.08
C GLU A 211 4.24 5.09 8.48
N TRP A 212 3.30 5.02 9.43
CA TRP A 212 2.56 6.14 10.01
C TRP A 212 2.12 5.81 11.45
N PRO A 213 1.82 6.83 12.26
CA PRO A 213 2.71 7.88 12.72
C PRO A 213 3.77 7.36 13.71
#